data_AF-A0A3B0PLV4-F1
#
_entry.id   AF-A0A3B0PLV4-F1
#
_cell.length_a   1.000
_cell.length_b   1.000
_cell.length_c   1.000
_cell.angle_alpha   90.00
_cell.angle_beta   90.00
_cell.angle_gamma   90.00
#
_symmetry.space_group_name_H-M   'P 1'
#
loop_
_entity.id
_entity.type
_entity.pdbx_description
1 polymer ?
#
loop_
_entity_poly.entity_id
_entity_poly.type
_entity_poly.pdbx_seq_one_letter_code
_entity_poly.pdbx_strand_id
1 'polypeptide(L)'
;MNNIEIFKIYKLKENLQKGIEKYAKTKCEVILPIIDVFDDILFGVLTNEEKEGSVFLDESFDSKYLSFDRFYRISKDNLKSNIDEIGTNELNQRVNEEKEIEILQKIRDSFDDYKSNIKLTYIYKKSKYKTAQH
;
A
#
# COMPACT_ATOMS: atom_id res chain seq x y z
N MET A 1 -4.48 21.08 2.23
CA MET A 1 -4.03 20.03 1.29
C MET A 1 -3.94 18.73 2.09
N ASN A 2 -4.93 17.84 1.97
CA ASN A 2 -5.22 16.77 2.93
C ASN A 2 -4.01 15.84 3.20
N ASN A 3 -3.87 15.41 4.44
CA ASN A 3 -2.88 14.43 4.87
C ASN A 3 -3.24 13.05 4.34
N ILE A 4 -2.24 12.18 4.16
CA ILE A 4 -2.51 10.78 3.83
C ILE A 4 -3.09 10.13 5.10
N GLU A 5 -4.23 9.48 4.96
CA GLU A 5 -4.91 8.80 6.05
C GLU A 5 -4.55 7.33 6.05
N ILE A 6 -4.27 6.80 7.24
CA ILE A 6 -4.10 5.37 7.46
C ILE A 6 -5.46 4.67 7.31
N PHE A 7 -5.46 3.46 6.77
CA PHE A 7 -6.64 2.64 6.47
C PHE A 7 -7.63 3.24 5.45
N LYS A 8 -7.23 4.30 4.74
CA LYS A 8 -7.95 4.83 3.58
C LYS A 8 -7.38 4.27 2.28
N ILE A 9 -8.24 3.81 1.39
CA ILE A 9 -7.90 3.24 0.10
C ILE A 9 -7.70 4.38 -0.90
N TYR A 10 -6.57 4.35 -1.59
CA TYR A 10 -6.21 5.33 -2.61
C TYR A 10 -5.94 4.66 -3.94
N LYS A 11 -6.26 5.36 -5.04
CA LYS A 11 -5.87 4.93 -6.38
C LYS A 11 -4.47 5.42 -6.68
N LEU A 12 -3.64 4.54 -7.25
CA LEU A 12 -2.30 4.92 -7.70
C LEU A 12 -2.36 5.66 -9.03
N LYS A 13 -1.49 6.66 -9.15
CA LYS A 13 -1.17 7.26 -10.45
C LYS A 13 -0.26 6.33 -11.25
N GLU A 14 -0.38 6.45 -12.57
CA GLU A 14 0.27 5.57 -13.55
C GLU A 14 1.78 5.37 -13.32
N ASN A 15 2.49 6.42 -12.92
CA ASN A 15 3.94 6.35 -12.68
C ASN A 15 4.32 5.37 -11.55
N LEU A 16 3.65 5.48 -10.40
CA LEU A 16 3.91 4.64 -9.24
C LEU A 16 3.33 3.24 -9.45
N GLN A 17 2.11 3.16 -10.01
CA GLN A 17 1.48 1.90 -10.42
C GLN A 17 2.42 1.06 -11.29
N LYS A 18 2.87 1.58 -12.44
CA LYS A 18 3.75 0.83 -13.36
C LYS A 18 5.06 0.42 -12.69
N GLY A 19 5.59 1.26 -11.79
CA GLY A 19 6.79 0.94 -11.03
C GLY A 19 6.59 -0.28 -10.12
N ILE A 20 5.48 -0.31 -9.38
CA ILE A 20 5.11 -1.41 -8.50
C ILE A 20 4.81 -2.68 -9.30
N GLU A 21 3.98 -2.58 -10.34
CA GLU A 21 3.57 -3.72 -11.17
C GLU A 21 4.78 -4.38 -11.85
N LYS A 22 5.71 -3.59 -12.39
CA LYS A 22 6.93 -4.11 -13.03
C LYS A 22 7.80 -4.90 -12.05
N TYR A 23 7.90 -4.44 -10.79
CA TYR A 23 8.74 -5.06 -9.78
C TYR A 23 8.08 -6.27 -9.12
N ALA A 24 6.79 -6.16 -8.79
CA ALA A 24 6.01 -7.18 -8.09
C ALA A 24 5.40 -8.23 -9.02
N LYS A 25 5.41 -8.00 -10.35
CA LYS A 25 4.76 -8.84 -11.37
C LYS A 25 3.28 -9.12 -11.05
N THR A 26 2.62 -8.16 -10.39
CA THR A 26 1.22 -8.24 -9.97
C THR A 26 0.54 -6.94 -10.33
N LYS A 27 -0.68 -6.99 -10.86
CA LYS A 27 -1.49 -5.79 -11.14
C LYS A 27 -1.80 -5.05 -9.84
N CYS A 28 -1.69 -3.73 -9.84
CA CYS A 28 -1.81 -2.91 -8.65
C CYS A 28 -2.43 -1.57 -9.02
N GLU A 29 -3.74 -1.43 -8.77
CA GLU A 29 -4.46 -0.19 -9.07
C GLU A 29 -4.67 0.68 -7.84
N VAL A 30 -4.81 0.05 -6.67
CA VAL A 30 -5.12 0.73 -5.41
C VAL A 30 -4.22 0.23 -4.30
N ILE A 31 -4.04 1.09 -3.29
CA ILE A 31 -3.20 0.85 -2.13
C ILE A 31 -3.96 1.18 -0.84
N LEU A 32 -3.43 0.65 0.25
CA LEU A 32 -3.88 0.93 1.59
C LEU A 32 -2.67 1.34 2.44
N PRO A 33 -2.54 2.61 2.87
CA PRO A 33 -1.58 3.01 3.87
C PRO A 33 -1.96 2.42 5.24
N ILE A 34 -0.98 1.89 5.97
CA ILE A 34 -1.23 1.08 7.18
C ILE A 34 -0.45 1.61 8.38
N ILE A 35 0.77 2.13 8.19
CA ILE A 35 1.59 2.65 9.31
C ILE A 35 2.26 3.95 8.89
N ASP A 36 2.12 4.97 9.73
CA ASP A 36 2.90 6.19 9.66
C ASP A 36 4.27 6.00 10.34
N VAL A 37 5.35 6.32 9.62
CA VAL A 37 6.73 6.15 10.10
C VAL A 37 7.53 7.43 9.84
N PHE A 38 7.47 8.38 10.77
CA PHE A 38 8.09 9.71 10.63
C PHE A 38 7.62 10.41 9.32
N ASP A 39 8.54 10.67 8.41
CA ASP A 39 8.29 11.28 7.09
C ASP A 39 7.88 10.27 6.02
N ASP A 40 7.94 8.98 6.34
CA ASP A 40 7.55 7.89 5.46
C ASP A 40 6.23 7.27 5.89
N ILE A 41 5.66 6.51 4.97
CA ILE A 41 4.45 5.74 5.19
C ILE A 41 4.64 4.33 4.63
N LEU A 42 4.16 3.35 5.40
CA LEU A 42 4.08 1.96 5.00
C LEU A 42 2.70 1.72 4.41
N PHE A 43 2.65 1.14 3.22
CA PHE A 43 1.39 0.77 2.57
C PHE A 43 1.46 -0.64 1.97
N GLY A 44 0.30 -1.27 1.90
CA GLY A 44 0.09 -2.52 1.16
C GLY A 44 -0.64 -2.26 -0.15
N VAL A 45 -0.54 -3.24 -1.05
CA VAL A 45 -1.25 -3.25 -2.34
C VAL A 45 -2.49 -4.11 -2.20
N LEU A 46 -3.60 -3.65 -2.77
CA LEU A 46 -4.81 -4.46 -2.84
C LEU A 46 -4.92 -5.17 -4.19
N THR A 47 -5.30 -6.44 -4.15
CA THR A 47 -5.53 -7.28 -5.32
C THR A 47 -6.99 -7.70 -5.40
N ASN A 48 -7.46 -8.03 -6.60
CA ASN A 48 -8.80 -8.60 -6.81
C ASN A 48 -8.83 -10.12 -6.58
N GLU A 49 -7.65 -10.73 -6.48
CA GLU A 49 -7.48 -12.16 -6.28
C GLU A 49 -7.06 -12.41 -4.83
N GLU A 50 -7.73 -13.37 -4.20
CA GLU A 50 -7.34 -13.87 -2.89
C GLU A 50 -5.97 -14.56 -2.99
N LYS A 51 -5.09 -14.24 -2.04
CA LYS A 51 -3.82 -14.92 -1.86
C LYS A 51 -3.75 -15.53 -0.47
N GLU A 52 -2.94 -16.57 -0.31
CA GLU A 52 -2.70 -17.18 0.99
C GLU A 52 -2.27 -16.12 2.02
N GLY A 53 -2.98 -16.08 3.15
CA GLY A 53 -2.72 -15.11 4.22
C GLY A 53 -3.27 -13.70 4.00
N SER A 54 -3.92 -13.41 2.86
CA SER A 54 -4.52 -12.10 2.59
C SER A 54 -5.72 -11.78 3.51
N VAL A 55 -6.05 -10.50 3.66
CA VAL A 55 -7.25 -10.02 4.38
C VAL A 55 -8.24 -9.47 3.37
N PHE A 56 -9.44 -10.02 3.36
CA PHE A 56 -10.56 -9.47 2.59
C PHE A 56 -11.08 -8.20 3.25
N LEU A 57 -11.19 -7.10 2.48
CA LEU A 57 -11.47 -5.78 3.04
C LEU A 57 -12.95 -5.38 3.06
N ASP A 58 -13.80 -5.91 2.16
CA ASP A 58 -15.29 -5.87 2.13
C ASP A 58 -15.81 -5.97 0.66
N GLU A 59 -17.07 -6.36 0.48
CA GLU A 59 -17.81 -6.41 -0.80
C GLU A 59 -18.03 -5.01 -1.41
N SER A 60 -18.08 -3.97 -0.57
CA SER A 60 -18.19 -2.57 -1.01
C SER A 60 -17.03 -2.11 -1.93
N PHE A 61 -15.93 -2.88 -1.96
CA PHE A 61 -14.73 -2.61 -2.74
C PHE A 61 -14.57 -3.45 -4.01
N ASP A 62 -15.57 -4.21 -4.44
CA ASP A 62 -15.46 -5.07 -5.63
C ASP A 62 -14.36 -6.13 -5.43
N SER A 63 -14.50 -6.89 -4.34
CA SER A 63 -13.61 -7.97 -3.88
C SER A 63 -12.12 -7.60 -3.81
N LYS A 64 -11.74 -6.80 -2.79
CA LYS A 64 -10.32 -6.45 -2.55
C LYS A 64 -9.72 -7.24 -1.41
N TYR A 65 -8.50 -7.71 -1.65
CA TYR A 65 -7.68 -8.44 -0.70
C TYR A 65 -6.38 -7.66 -0.45
N LEU A 66 -6.06 -7.42 0.82
CA LEU A 66 -4.74 -6.96 1.23
C LEU A 66 -3.80 -8.16 1.35
N SER A 67 -2.78 -8.21 0.52
CA SER A 67 -1.74 -9.24 0.59
C SER A 67 -0.67 -8.89 1.63
N PHE A 68 -0.24 -9.87 2.42
CA PHE A 68 0.77 -9.72 3.47
C PHE A 68 2.15 -10.25 3.03
N ASP A 69 2.35 -10.55 1.75
CA ASP A 69 3.63 -10.99 1.22
C ASP A 69 4.66 -9.84 1.12
N ARG A 70 4.17 -8.60 0.95
CA ARG A 70 5.01 -7.45 0.71
C ARG A 70 4.36 -6.14 1.13
N PHE A 71 5.14 -5.32 1.81
CA PHE A 71 4.81 -3.91 2.05
C PHE A 71 5.78 -2.98 1.35
N TYR A 72 5.33 -1.76 1.14
CA TYR A 72 6.09 -0.70 0.50
C TYR A 72 6.25 0.48 1.45
N ARG A 73 7.46 1.03 1.50
CA ARG A 73 7.78 2.23 2.23
C ARG A 73 8.14 3.34 1.25
N ILE A 74 7.54 4.50 1.42
CA ILE A 74 7.75 5.68 0.58
C ILE A 74 7.60 6.94 1.44
N SER A 75 8.29 8.02 1.09
CA SER A 75 8.08 9.32 1.75
C SER A 75 6.66 9.84 1.49
N LYS A 76 6.05 10.46 2.50
CA LYS A 76 4.70 11.04 2.43
C LYS A 76 4.53 11.99 1.25
N ASP A 77 5.49 12.87 1.01
CA ASP A 77 5.44 13.83 -0.11
C ASP A 77 5.38 13.16 -1.49
N ASN A 78 6.20 12.12 -1.67
CA ASN A 78 6.20 11.35 -2.91
C ASN A 78 4.90 10.56 -3.06
N LEU A 79 4.37 9.95 -1.99
CA LEU A 79 3.11 9.22 -2.09
C LEU A 79 1.96 10.16 -2.44
N LYS A 80 1.84 11.28 -1.73
CA LYS A 80 0.81 12.31 -1.97
C LYS A 80 0.79 12.80 -3.42
N SER A 81 1.95 12.89 -4.04
CA SER A 81 2.07 13.29 -5.45
C SER A 81 1.64 12.19 -6.45
N ASN A 82 1.52 10.94 -6.00
CA ASN A 82 1.30 9.75 -6.82
C ASN A 82 0.01 8.96 -6.47
N ILE A 83 -0.89 9.56 -5.71
CA ILE A 83 -2.20 8.97 -5.38
C ILE A 83 -3.34 9.93 -5.71
N ASP A 84 -4.52 9.36 -5.91
CA ASP A 84 -5.80 10.06 -6.03
C ASP A 84 -6.83 9.43 -5.08
N GLU A 85 -7.72 10.26 -4.54
CA GLU A 85 -8.87 9.80 -3.75
C GLU A 85 -9.92 9.14 -4.67
N ILE A 86 -10.58 8.08 -4.19
CA ILE A 86 -11.51 7.27 -4.99
C ILE A 86 -12.95 7.80 -4.84
N GLY A 87 -13.25 8.93 -5.46
CA GLY A 87 -14.60 9.51 -5.49
C GLY A 87 -15.01 10.27 -4.22
N THR A 88 -16.27 10.71 -4.15
CA THR A 88 -16.77 11.68 -3.15
C THR A 88 -17.38 11.06 -1.89
N ASN A 89 -17.66 9.75 -1.85
CA ASN A 89 -18.18 9.09 -0.64
C ASN A 89 -17.02 8.54 0.21
N GLU A 90 -16.66 9.27 1.26
CA GLU A 90 -15.58 8.91 2.21
C GLU A 90 -15.81 7.55 2.90
N LEU A 91 -17.07 7.15 3.12
CA LEU A 91 -17.45 5.88 3.75
C LEU A 91 -17.04 4.64 2.93
N ASN A 92 -16.96 4.76 1.60
CA ASN A 92 -16.59 3.66 0.71
C ASN A 92 -15.08 3.67 0.39
N GLN A 93 -14.28 4.41 1.16
CA GLN A 93 -12.83 4.48 0.98
C GLN A 93 -12.07 4.08 2.23
N ARG A 94 -12.73 3.90 3.37
CA ARG A 94 -12.08 3.45 4.59
C ARG A 94 -12.40 2.00 4.86
N VAL A 95 -11.37 1.30 5.32
CA VAL A 95 -11.53 -0.03 5.91
C VAL A 95 -12.29 0.13 7.23
N ASN A 96 -13.18 -0.79 7.55
CA ASN A 96 -13.92 -0.74 8.82
C ASN A 96 -13.01 -1.14 10.01
N GLU A 97 -13.40 -0.73 11.22
CA GLU A 97 -12.58 -0.93 12.43
C GLU A 97 -12.21 -2.41 12.69
N GLU A 98 -13.13 -3.34 12.43
CA GLU A 98 -12.87 -4.78 12.58
C GLU A 98 -11.72 -5.23 11.67
N LYS A 99 -11.72 -4.78 10.42
CA LYS A 99 -10.68 -5.07 9.46
C LYS A 99 -9.38 -4.33 9.75
N GLU A 100 -9.43 -3.11 10.27
CA GLU A 100 -8.23 -2.43 10.77
C GLU A 100 -7.53 -3.27 11.85
N ILE A 101 -8.30 -3.79 12.82
CA ILE A 101 -7.79 -4.66 13.88
C ILE A 101 -7.23 -5.95 13.30
N GLU A 102 -7.94 -6.61 12.37
CA GLU A 102 -7.48 -7.84 11.71
C GLU A 102 -6.13 -7.62 11.00
N ILE A 103 -5.99 -6.51 10.29
CA ILE A 103 -4.75 -6.15 9.58
C ILE A 103 -3.59 -5.97 10.58
N LEU A 104 -3.82 -5.20 11.65
CA LEU A 104 -2.80 -4.95 12.67
C LEU A 104 -2.38 -6.21 13.41
N GLN A 105 -3.34 -7.10 13.70
CA GLN A 105 -3.06 -8.41 14.32
C GLN A 105 -2.19 -9.26 13.39
N LYS A 106 -2.52 -9.37 12.10
CA LYS A 106 -1.68 -10.11 11.15
C LYS A 106 -0.28 -9.52 11.01
N ILE A 107 -0.15 -8.19 11.00
CA ILE A 107 1.16 -7.54 11.01
C ILE A 107 1.93 -7.94 12.26
N ARG A 108 1.34 -7.83 13.45
CA ARG A 108 1.99 -8.23 14.71
C ARG A 108 2.43 -9.69 14.67
N ASP A 109 1.52 -10.59 14.33
CA ASP A 109 1.77 -12.04 14.33
C ASP A 109 2.89 -12.40 13.33
N SER A 110 3.01 -11.64 12.23
CA SER A 110 4.11 -11.81 11.26
C SER A 110 5.50 -11.43 11.79
N PHE A 111 5.59 -10.62 12.85
CA PHE A 111 6.85 -10.34 13.55
C PHE A 111 7.17 -11.40 14.60
N ASP A 112 6.15 -12.09 15.12
CA ASP A 112 6.30 -13.15 16.12
C ASP A 112 6.62 -14.51 15.48
N ASP A 113 6.27 -14.72 14.20
CA ASP A 113 6.61 -15.92 13.45
C ASP A 113 7.99 -15.84 12.76
N TYR A 114 8.95 -16.60 13.27
CA TYR A 114 10.30 -16.74 12.67
C TYR A 114 10.30 -17.30 11.23
N LYS A 115 9.22 -17.94 10.77
CA LYS A 115 9.09 -18.44 9.39
C LYS A 115 8.45 -17.43 8.44
N SER A 116 7.95 -16.32 8.96
CA SER A 116 7.37 -15.24 8.19
C SER A 116 8.37 -14.70 7.16
N ASN A 117 7.92 -14.54 5.91
CA ASN A 117 8.75 -14.08 4.78
C ASN A 117 8.18 -12.82 4.12
N ILE A 118 7.77 -11.85 4.96
CA ILE A 118 7.25 -10.57 4.49
C ILE A 118 8.39 -9.72 3.96
N LYS A 119 8.21 -9.18 2.74
CA LYS A 119 9.22 -8.32 2.09
C LYS A 119 8.89 -6.85 2.29
N LEU A 120 9.85 -6.07 2.79
CA LEU A 120 9.76 -4.62 2.79
C LEU A 120 10.47 -4.03 1.57
N THR A 121 9.75 -3.26 0.76
CA THR A 121 10.29 -2.61 -0.44
C THR A 121 10.32 -1.10 -0.29
N TYR A 122 11.50 -0.50 -0.44
CA TYR A 122 11.67 0.95 -0.34
C TYR A 122 11.53 1.60 -1.72
N ILE A 123 10.69 2.63 -1.82
CA ILE A 123 10.45 3.39 -3.04
C ILE A 123 11.10 4.77 -2.90
N TYR A 124 12.11 5.01 -3.72
CA TYR A 124 12.82 6.28 -3.78
C TYR A 124 12.45 7.04 -5.05
N LYS A 125 12.36 8.37 -4.94
CA LYS A 125 12.31 9.24 -6.11
C LYS A 125 13.62 9.08 -6.87
N LYS A 126 13.56 8.80 -8.17
CA LYS A 126 14.75 8.82 -9.02
C LYS A 126 15.38 10.21 -8.93
N SER A 127 16.55 10.31 -8.33
CA SER A 127 17.38 11.50 -8.44
C SER A 127 17.89 11.58 -9.87
N LYS A 128 17.67 12.73 -10.52
CA LYS A 128 18.37 13.05 -11.76
C LYS A 128 19.82 13.38 -11.40
N TYR A 129 20.62 12.39 -11.01
CA TYR A 129 22.05 12.56 -11.13
C TYR A 129 22.34 12.55 -12.64
N LYS A 130 22.71 13.74 -13.15
CA LYS A 130 23.33 13.90 -14.47
C LYS A 130 24.37 12.79 -14.59
N THR A 131 24.33 12.08 -15.71
CA THR A 131 25.45 11.32 -16.24
C THR A 131 26.70 12.18 -16.06
N ALA A 132 27.55 11.84 -15.09
CA ALA A 132 28.94 12.28 -15.12
C ALA A 132 29.56 11.42 -16.21
N GLN A 133 29.62 11.96 -17.42
CA GLN A 133 30.53 11.48 -18.45
C GLN A 133 31.94 11.51 -17.85
N HIS A 134 32.61 10.36 -17.81
CA HIS A 134 34.05 10.25 -17.99
C HIS A 134 34.35 8.87 -18.59
#